data_AF-A0AAQ3M7U2-F1
#
_entry.id   AF-A0AAQ3M7U2-F1
#
_cell.length_a   1.000
_cell.length_b   1.000
_cell.length_c   1.000
_cell.angle_alpha   90.00
_cell.angle_beta   90.00
_cell.angle_gamma   90.00
#
_symmetry.space_group_name_H-M   'P 1'
#
loop_
_entity.id
_entity.type
_entity.pdbx_description
1 polymer ?
#
loop_
_entity_poly.entity_id
_entity_poly.type
_entity_poly.pdbx_seq_one_letter_code
_entity_poly.pdbx_strand_id
1 'polypeptide(L)'
;MSAINLLSLPVDILILLPEYLHNIEDYMNLASSCRILRRCLDSTQPGTILNLAVAQSKIFFRPSPHFLLVGVARDLGNWARKSKSNETTLSTSMLLGVDGLLSLAQKHCGLSMERIRQLYRLRFEIINPVTNVIDQCVGKQWHSQPNFWNGGADDAYTISADASETFFHLAIYGELFAPDIESFLNGDEASRRLSVDTRLEFVKYCIPDCATSEFVGEGCRRPDGTVDPRRAVEKKAGGPYDPVGGDRIGR
;
A
#
# COMPACT_ATOMS: atom_id res chain seq x y z
N MET A 1 16.86 11.57 47.21
CA MET A 1 15.65 11.13 46.49
C MET A 1 16.09 10.05 45.51
N SER A 2 15.69 8.80 45.71
CA SER A 2 16.04 7.72 44.77
C SER A 2 15.35 8.02 43.44
N ALA A 3 16.11 8.12 42.36
CA ALA A 3 15.55 8.32 41.04
C ALA A 3 14.60 7.15 40.73
N ILE A 4 13.36 7.47 40.32
CA ILE A 4 12.41 6.48 39.85
C ILE A 4 13.04 5.85 38.60
N ASN A 5 13.50 4.61 38.74
CA ASN A 5 14.07 3.85 37.64
C ASN A 5 12.91 3.29 36.82
N LEU A 6 12.96 3.40 35.50
CA LEU A 6 11.96 2.81 34.60
C LEU A 6 11.71 1.33 34.92
N LEU A 7 12.76 0.58 35.27
CA LEU A 7 12.66 -0.84 35.62
C LEU A 7 12.02 -1.13 36.98
N SER A 8 11.76 -0.10 37.79
CA SER A 8 11.02 -0.23 39.04
C SER A 8 9.50 -0.13 38.85
N LEU A 9 9.02 0.19 37.64
CA LEU A 9 7.60 0.21 37.32
C LEU A 9 7.04 -1.23 37.23
N PRO A 10 5.74 -1.42 37.54
CA PRO A 10 5.06 -2.69 37.30
C PRO A 10 5.11 -3.10 35.83
N VAL A 11 5.18 -4.40 35.57
CA VAL A 11 5.20 -4.98 34.21
C VAL A 11 3.99 -4.52 33.39
N ASP A 12 2.83 -4.41 34.01
CA ASP A 12 1.59 -3.94 33.36
C ASP A 12 1.74 -2.52 32.78
N ILE A 13 2.54 -1.66 33.41
CA ILE A 13 2.85 -0.33 32.89
C ILE A 13 3.91 -0.39 31.79
N LEU A 14 4.91 -1.26 31.94
CA LEU A 14 5.97 -1.42 30.95
C LEU A 14 5.47 -1.96 29.60
N ILE A 15 4.42 -2.77 29.61
CA ILE A 15 3.79 -3.31 28.39
C ILE A 15 3.07 -2.22 27.59
N LEU A 16 2.64 -1.13 28.22
CA LEU A 16 1.97 0.00 27.55
C LEU A 16 2.95 0.96 26.84
N LEU A 17 4.25 0.90 27.18
CA LEU A 17 5.27 1.79 26.62
C LEU A 17 5.27 1.92 25.08
N PRO A 18 5.06 0.85 24.29
CA PRO A 18 5.06 0.92 22.83
C PRO A 18 4.07 1.94 22.26
N GLU A 19 2.94 2.19 22.93
CA GLU A 19 1.92 3.15 22.49
C GLU A 19 2.39 4.61 22.60
N TYR A 20 3.43 4.85 23.38
CA TYR A 20 4.00 6.18 23.65
C TYR A 20 5.34 6.41 22.96
N LEU A 21 5.80 5.47 22.12
CA LEU A 21 7.01 5.63 21.32
C LEU A 21 6.69 6.38 20.02
N HIS A 22 7.65 7.14 19.51
CA HIS A 22 7.43 7.96 18.31
C HIS A 22 7.45 7.13 17.03
N ASN A 23 8.27 6.09 16.99
CA ASN A 23 8.50 5.31 15.78
C ASN A 23 9.08 3.92 16.08
N ILE A 24 9.22 3.11 15.03
CA ILE A 24 9.69 1.73 15.14
C ILE A 24 11.17 1.61 15.54
N GLU A 25 11.98 2.64 15.32
CA GLU A 25 13.39 2.64 15.70
C GLU A 25 13.55 2.82 17.21
N ASP A 26 12.78 3.73 17.81
CA ASP A 26 12.69 3.89 19.27
C ASP A 26 12.28 2.57 19.93
N TYR A 27 11.31 1.87 19.32
CA TYR A 27 10.87 0.55 19.78
C TYR A 27 11.99 -0.47 19.75
N MET A 28 12.74 -0.55 18.66
CA MET A 28 13.86 -1.49 18.54
C MET A 28 15.00 -1.15 19.50
N ASN A 29 15.34 0.12 19.64
CA ASN A 29 16.36 0.61 20.57
C ASN A 29 15.97 0.28 22.01
N LEU A 30 14.73 0.55 22.41
CA LEU A 30 14.22 0.24 23.74
C LEU A 30 14.22 -1.26 24.01
N ALA A 31 13.76 -2.08 23.05
CA ALA A 31 13.78 -3.54 23.17
C ALA A 31 15.22 -4.11 23.26
N SER A 32 16.20 -3.43 22.66
CA SER A 32 17.61 -3.85 22.70
C SER A 32 18.33 -3.47 24.00
N SER A 33 17.78 -2.52 24.77
CA SER A 33 18.45 -1.96 25.96
C SER A 33 18.55 -2.95 27.13
N CYS A 34 17.51 -3.74 27.40
CA CYS A 34 17.53 -4.73 28.48
C CYS A 34 16.54 -5.89 28.25
N ARG A 35 16.77 -7.02 28.94
CA ARG A 35 15.95 -8.24 28.79
C ARG A 35 14.51 -8.07 29.29
N ILE A 36 14.29 -7.25 30.32
CA ILE A 36 12.95 -7.00 30.89
C ILE A 36 12.09 -6.25 29.87
N LEU A 37 12.62 -5.13 29.35
CA LEU A 37 11.94 -4.34 28.33
C LEU A 37 11.72 -5.15 27.06
N ARG A 38 12.73 -5.91 26.60
CA ARG A 38 12.57 -6.83 25.47
C ARG A 38 11.37 -7.77 25.65
N ARG A 39 11.22 -8.38 26.84
CA ARG A 39 10.12 -9.30 27.13
C ARG A 39 8.77 -8.59 27.17
N CYS A 40 8.71 -7.38 27.72
CA CYS A 40 7.47 -6.59 27.77
C CYS A 40 7.05 -6.12 26.37
N LEU A 41 8.02 -5.75 25.54
CA LEU A 41 7.78 -5.27 24.17
C LEU A 41 7.43 -6.42 23.21
N ASP A 42 7.79 -7.67 23.51
CA ASP A 42 7.45 -8.83 22.66
C ASP A 42 5.93 -9.07 22.59
N SER A 43 5.17 -8.67 23.62
CA SER A 43 3.70 -8.74 23.65
C SER A 43 3.00 -7.51 23.03
N THR A 44 3.72 -6.67 22.30
CA THR A 44 3.13 -5.47 21.68
C THR A 44 2.08 -5.84 20.65
N GLN A 45 0.96 -5.13 20.67
CA GLN A 45 -0.11 -5.35 19.70
C GLN A 45 0.37 -5.06 18.27
N PRO A 46 0.02 -5.92 17.29
CA PRO A 46 0.41 -5.72 15.90
C PRO A 46 -0.02 -4.36 15.30
N GLY A 47 -1.15 -3.80 15.74
CA GLY A 47 -1.60 -2.46 15.31
C GLY A 47 -0.65 -1.35 15.78
N THR A 48 -0.11 -1.46 16.99
CA THR A 48 0.89 -0.51 17.52
C THR A 48 2.18 -0.58 16.72
N ILE A 49 2.66 -1.79 16.39
CA ILE A 49 3.84 -1.97 15.54
C ILE A 49 3.62 -1.35 14.14
N LEU A 50 2.43 -1.54 13.54
CA LEU A 50 2.10 -0.91 12.26
C LEU A 50 2.15 0.62 12.36
N ASN A 51 1.57 1.22 13.40
CA ASN A 51 1.61 2.68 13.60
C ASN A 51 3.04 3.21 13.75
N LEU A 52 3.86 2.52 14.54
CA LEU A 52 5.28 2.84 14.69
C LEU A 52 6.06 2.72 13.37
N ALA A 53 5.71 1.74 12.54
CA ALA A 53 6.31 1.56 11.21
C ALA A 53 5.88 2.67 10.23
N VAL A 54 4.60 3.05 10.24
CA VAL A 54 4.05 4.15 9.43
C VAL A 54 4.73 5.48 9.78
N ALA A 55 4.97 5.74 11.07
CA ALA A 55 5.69 6.94 11.52
C ALA A 55 7.11 7.07 10.92
N GLN A 56 7.72 5.95 10.51
CA GLN A 56 9.07 5.89 9.93
C GLN A 56 9.05 5.48 8.44
N SER A 57 7.88 5.54 7.79
CA SER A 57 7.64 5.09 6.41
C SER A 57 8.58 5.74 5.39
N LYS A 58 8.80 7.06 5.52
CA LYS A 58 9.62 7.86 4.61
C LYS A 58 11.12 7.56 4.67
N ILE A 59 11.60 6.82 5.67
CA ILE A 59 13.02 6.53 5.85
C ILE A 59 13.28 5.05 5.58
N PHE A 60 12.61 4.18 6.32
CA PHE A 60 12.88 2.73 6.31
C PHE A 60 12.02 1.96 5.31
N PHE A 61 10.77 2.38 5.12
CA PHE A 61 9.79 1.65 4.33
C PHE A 61 9.47 2.33 3.00
N ARG A 62 10.52 2.56 2.21
CA ARG A 62 10.39 3.10 0.84
C ARG A 62 10.06 2.03 -0.21
N PRO A 63 9.32 2.37 -1.28
CA PRO A 63 8.56 3.60 -1.44
C PRO A 63 7.37 3.64 -0.46
N SER A 64 7.13 4.82 0.11
CA SER A 64 6.00 5.07 1.00
C SER A 64 4.83 5.63 0.19
N PRO A 65 3.57 5.22 0.45
CA PRO A 65 3.13 4.26 1.47
C PRO A 65 3.20 2.78 1.04
N HIS A 66 3.52 2.52 -0.22
CA HIS A 66 3.34 1.25 -0.91
C HIS A 66 4.00 0.04 -0.23
N PHE A 67 5.24 0.18 0.25
CA PHE A 67 5.99 -0.93 0.83
C PHE A 67 5.31 -1.50 2.08
N LEU A 68 4.83 -0.62 2.98
CA LEU A 68 4.10 -1.05 4.17
C LEU A 68 2.74 -1.62 3.80
N LEU A 69 2.06 -0.99 2.84
CA LEU A 69 0.73 -1.41 2.42
C LEU A 69 0.74 -2.85 1.86
N VAL A 70 1.73 -3.25 1.07
CA VAL A 70 1.89 -4.65 0.63
C VAL A 70 1.94 -5.61 1.82
N GLY A 71 2.61 -5.21 2.91
CA GLY A 71 2.75 -6.02 4.11
C GLY A 71 1.42 -6.39 4.77
N VAL A 72 0.39 -5.56 4.59
CA VAL A 72 -0.91 -5.64 5.28
C VAL A 72 -2.11 -5.76 4.31
N ALA A 73 -1.87 -5.71 2.99
CA ALA A 73 -2.92 -5.67 1.98
C ALA A 73 -3.85 -6.90 2.04
N ARG A 74 -3.31 -8.10 2.27
CA ARG A 74 -4.11 -9.31 2.42
C ARG A 74 -5.00 -9.28 3.65
N ASP A 75 -4.48 -8.80 4.79
CA ASP A 75 -5.28 -8.64 6.02
C ASP A 75 -6.38 -7.61 5.83
N LEU A 76 -6.08 -6.49 5.14
CA LEU A 76 -7.07 -5.47 4.80
C LEU A 76 -8.17 -6.04 3.90
N GLY A 77 -7.80 -6.84 2.91
CA GLY A 77 -8.75 -7.52 2.03
C GLY A 77 -9.63 -8.51 2.81
N ASN A 78 -9.03 -9.31 3.69
CA ASN A 78 -9.74 -10.26 4.54
C ASN A 78 -10.72 -9.54 5.49
N TRP A 79 -10.31 -8.41 6.06
CA TRP A 79 -11.20 -7.55 6.85
C TRP A 79 -12.37 -7.01 6.01
N ALA A 80 -12.11 -6.54 4.79
CA ALA A 80 -13.12 -6.01 3.89
C ALA A 80 -14.17 -7.06 3.50
N ARG A 81 -13.76 -8.33 3.38
CA ARG A 81 -14.64 -9.46 3.09
C ARG A 81 -15.57 -9.84 4.24
N LYS A 82 -15.37 -9.35 5.46
CA LYS A 82 -16.24 -9.72 6.60
C LYS A 82 -17.67 -9.19 6.47
N SER A 83 -17.88 -8.09 5.74
CA SER A 83 -19.22 -7.51 5.57
C SER A 83 -19.33 -6.64 4.32
N LYS A 84 -20.55 -6.31 3.89
CA LYS A 84 -20.75 -5.33 2.80
C LYS A 84 -20.34 -3.93 3.22
N SER A 85 -20.59 -3.57 4.49
CA SER A 85 -20.18 -2.29 5.06
C SER A 85 -18.66 -2.09 4.99
N ASN A 86 -17.87 -3.11 5.33
CA ASN A 86 -16.41 -3.00 5.32
C ASN A 86 -15.87 -2.82 3.89
N GLU A 87 -16.45 -3.54 2.92
CA GLU A 87 -16.11 -3.34 1.51
C GLU A 87 -16.44 -1.92 1.03
N THR A 88 -17.58 -1.36 1.42
CA THR A 88 -17.92 0.05 1.11
C THR A 88 -16.92 1.02 1.76
N THR A 89 -16.49 0.75 3.00
CA THR A 89 -15.44 1.55 3.65
C THR A 89 -14.11 1.44 2.90
N LEU A 90 -13.74 0.23 2.43
CA LEU A 90 -12.56 0.00 1.61
C LEU A 90 -12.64 0.81 0.30
N SER A 91 -13.72 0.69 -0.46
CA SER A 91 -13.89 1.43 -1.73
C SER A 91 -13.87 2.94 -1.52
N THR A 92 -14.49 3.43 -0.44
CA THR A 92 -14.51 4.87 -0.11
C THR A 92 -13.13 5.39 0.29
N SER A 93 -12.32 4.56 0.94
CA SER A 93 -10.93 4.91 1.30
C SER A 93 -10.03 5.02 0.07
N MET A 94 -10.28 4.22 -0.97
CA MET A 94 -9.53 4.27 -2.23
C MET A 94 -9.65 5.63 -2.91
N LEU A 95 -10.71 6.41 -2.69
CA LEU A 95 -10.84 7.79 -3.20
C LEU A 95 -9.66 8.71 -2.79
N LEU A 96 -8.97 8.37 -1.70
CA LEU A 96 -7.76 9.06 -1.22
C LEU A 96 -6.47 8.36 -1.68
N GLY A 97 -6.56 7.49 -2.69
CA GLY A 97 -5.48 6.68 -3.22
C GLY A 97 -4.87 5.70 -2.22
N VAL A 98 -3.60 5.37 -2.46
CA VAL A 98 -2.81 4.46 -1.63
C VAL A 98 -2.62 4.94 -0.18
N ASP A 99 -2.61 6.26 0.04
CA ASP A 99 -2.57 6.85 1.38
C ASP A 99 -3.88 6.59 2.16
N GLY A 100 -5.01 6.65 1.47
CA GLY A 100 -6.32 6.27 2.01
C GLY A 100 -6.36 4.81 2.46
N LEU A 101 -5.79 3.92 1.66
CA LEU A 101 -5.68 2.50 1.99
C LEU A 101 -4.78 2.25 3.20
N LEU A 102 -3.61 2.90 3.28
CA LEU A 102 -2.74 2.76 4.45
C LEU A 102 -3.41 3.28 5.71
N SER A 103 -4.09 4.43 5.64
CA SER A 103 -4.84 5.01 6.75
C SER A 103 -5.96 4.10 7.24
N LEU A 104 -6.61 3.36 6.33
CA LEU A 104 -7.60 2.35 6.68
C LEU A 104 -6.95 1.10 7.31
N ALA A 105 -5.81 0.66 6.77
CA ALA A 105 -5.06 -0.46 7.30
C ALA A 105 -4.60 -0.20 8.74
N GLN A 106 -4.17 1.01 9.08
CA GLN A 106 -3.81 1.38 10.46
C GLN A 106 -4.94 1.17 11.49
N LYS A 107 -6.20 1.20 11.05
CA LYS A 107 -7.37 1.03 11.93
C LYS A 107 -7.80 -0.42 12.12
N HIS A 108 -7.50 -1.28 11.15
CA HIS A 108 -8.10 -2.62 11.07
C HIS A 108 -7.11 -3.76 10.89
N CYS A 109 -5.85 -3.45 10.59
CA CYS A 109 -4.79 -4.42 10.36
C CYS A 109 -3.70 -4.27 11.43
N GLY A 110 -2.79 -5.23 11.44
CA GLY A 110 -1.61 -5.17 12.26
C GLY A 110 -0.40 -5.69 11.52
N LEU A 111 0.78 -5.37 12.01
CA LEU A 111 2.04 -5.81 11.43
C LEU A 111 2.90 -6.40 12.55
N SER A 112 3.45 -7.59 12.35
CA SER A 112 4.38 -8.17 13.31
C SER A 112 5.82 -7.81 12.96
N MET A 113 6.71 -7.81 13.96
CA MET A 113 8.15 -7.65 13.72
C MET A 113 8.71 -8.75 12.81
N GLU A 114 8.14 -9.96 12.88
CA GLU A 114 8.54 -11.05 12.00
C GLU A 114 8.14 -10.76 10.54
N ARG A 115 6.92 -10.26 10.31
CA ARG A 115 6.49 -9.85 8.99
C ARG A 115 7.34 -8.70 8.44
N ILE A 116 7.74 -7.74 9.27
CA ILE A 116 8.68 -6.67 8.88
C ILE A 116 10.00 -7.27 8.39
N ARG A 117 10.60 -8.20 9.14
CA ARG A 117 11.86 -8.86 8.73
C ARG A 117 11.70 -9.62 7.42
N GLN A 118 10.59 -10.31 7.23
CA GLN A 118 10.27 -11.01 5.98
C GLN A 118 10.18 -10.03 4.80
N LEU A 119 9.46 -8.92 4.95
CA LEU A 119 9.35 -7.89 3.91
C LEU A 119 10.73 -7.31 3.54
N TYR A 120 11.60 -7.10 4.53
CA TYR A 120 12.98 -6.67 4.29
C TYR A 120 13.79 -7.68 3.49
N ARG A 121 13.66 -8.98 3.77
CA ARG A 121 14.33 -10.03 2.97
C ARG A 121 13.80 -10.05 1.54
N LEU A 122 12.47 -10.04 1.39
CA LEU A 122 11.80 -9.99 0.09
C LEU A 122 12.25 -8.80 -0.75
N ARG A 123 12.55 -7.65 -0.12
CA ARG A 123 13.08 -6.47 -0.82
C ARG A 123 14.30 -6.82 -1.66
N PHE A 124 15.27 -7.52 -1.08
CA PHE A 124 16.52 -7.85 -1.77
C PHE A 124 16.41 -9.08 -2.65
N GLU A 125 15.63 -10.07 -2.25
CA GLU A 125 15.53 -11.36 -2.96
C GLU A 125 14.60 -11.30 -4.18
N ILE A 126 13.52 -10.52 -4.12
CA ILE A 126 12.46 -10.54 -5.14
C ILE A 126 12.16 -9.14 -5.66
N ILE A 127 11.85 -8.19 -4.77
CA ILE A 127 11.34 -6.88 -5.17
C ILE A 127 12.37 -6.16 -6.05
N ASN A 128 13.60 -5.99 -5.58
CA ASN A 128 14.63 -5.27 -6.33
C ASN A 128 14.93 -5.93 -7.69
N PRO A 129 15.15 -7.26 -7.79
CA PRO A 129 15.32 -7.92 -9.09
C PRO A 129 14.14 -7.72 -10.04
N VAL A 130 12.89 -7.90 -9.57
CA VAL A 130 11.70 -7.76 -10.42
C VAL A 130 11.50 -6.30 -10.83
N THR A 131 11.68 -5.34 -9.92
CA THR A 131 11.66 -3.91 -10.25
C THR A 131 12.71 -3.58 -11.31
N ASN A 132 13.90 -4.17 -11.27
CA ASN A 132 14.90 -3.97 -12.32
C ASN A 132 14.43 -4.51 -13.68
N VAL A 133 13.76 -5.67 -13.71
CA VAL A 133 13.16 -6.19 -14.95
C VAL A 133 12.08 -5.23 -15.49
N ILE A 134 11.20 -4.74 -14.61
CA ILE A 134 10.17 -3.76 -15.00
C ILE A 134 10.83 -2.49 -15.56
N ASP A 135 11.89 -1.99 -14.93
CA ASP A 135 12.61 -0.79 -15.37
C ASP A 135 13.24 -0.95 -16.77
N GLN A 136 13.71 -2.17 -17.08
CA GLN A 136 14.25 -2.53 -18.39
C GLN A 136 13.17 -2.68 -19.47
N CYS A 137 11.92 -2.92 -19.10
CA CYS A 137 10.81 -3.10 -20.04
C CYS A 137 9.99 -1.83 -20.26
N VAL A 138 9.77 -1.03 -19.21
CA VAL A 138 8.81 0.10 -19.25
C VAL A 138 9.25 1.31 -18.42
N GLY A 139 10.47 1.29 -17.89
CA GLY A 139 11.00 2.35 -17.03
C GLY A 139 12.16 3.12 -17.65
N LYS A 140 12.97 3.74 -16.79
CA LYS A 140 14.07 4.64 -17.19
C LYS A 140 15.16 3.92 -17.97
N GLN A 141 15.47 2.68 -17.59
CA GLN A 141 16.44 1.87 -18.33
C GLN A 141 15.97 1.58 -19.75
N TRP A 142 14.68 1.29 -19.94
CA TRP A 142 14.08 1.10 -21.25
C TRP A 142 14.21 2.36 -22.13
N HIS A 143 13.89 3.53 -21.58
CA HIS A 143 14.05 4.82 -22.28
C HIS A 143 15.50 5.18 -22.62
N SER A 144 16.48 4.51 -22.00
CA SER A 144 17.91 4.75 -22.23
C SER A 144 18.47 4.00 -23.44
N GLN A 145 17.64 3.23 -24.17
CA GLN A 145 18.09 2.51 -25.36
C GLN A 145 18.50 3.48 -26.49
N PRO A 146 19.56 3.18 -27.27
CA PRO A 146 19.97 4.02 -28.40
C PRO A 146 18.84 4.16 -29.42
N ASN A 147 18.67 5.37 -29.97
CA ASN A 147 17.62 5.66 -30.95
C ASN A 147 16.20 5.30 -30.48
N PHE A 148 15.93 5.36 -29.16
CA PHE A 148 14.64 4.98 -28.57
C PHE A 148 13.41 5.47 -29.37
N TRP A 149 13.35 6.77 -29.68
CA TRP A 149 12.26 7.38 -30.45
C TRP A 149 12.31 7.15 -31.97
N ASN A 150 13.40 6.60 -32.48
CA ASN A 150 13.70 6.47 -33.92
C ASN A 150 13.92 5.00 -34.33
N GLY A 151 13.09 4.08 -33.82
CA GLY A 151 13.13 2.65 -34.16
C GLY A 151 14.14 1.81 -33.38
N GLY A 152 14.71 2.36 -32.30
CA GLY A 152 15.57 1.63 -31.37
C GLY A 152 14.82 0.85 -30.28
N ALA A 153 13.54 1.15 -30.08
CA ALA A 153 12.63 0.42 -29.21
C ALA A 153 11.29 0.17 -29.91
N ASP A 154 10.76 -1.04 -29.78
CA ASP A 154 9.38 -1.35 -30.14
C ASP A 154 8.45 -0.60 -29.18
N ASP A 155 7.30 -0.08 -29.64
CA ASP A 155 6.28 0.58 -28.80
C ASP A 155 6.71 1.82 -28.00
N ALA A 156 7.72 2.58 -28.46
CA ALA A 156 8.25 3.77 -27.78
C ALA A 156 7.21 4.84 -27.37
N TYR A 157 6.03 4.87 -28.01
CA TYR A 157 4.95 5.85 -27.76
C TYR A 157 3.88 5.41 -26.75
N THR A 158 3.99 4.21 -26.16
CA THR A 158 2.80 3.55 -25.60
C THR A 158 2.81 3.43 -24.08
N ILE A 159 3.97 3.38 -23.42
CA ILE A 159 4.07 3.08 -21.99
C ILE A 159 5.18 3.93 -21.35
N SER A 160 4.91 4.51 -20.17
CA SER A 160 5.92 5.10 -19.30
C SER A 160 5.48 4.87 -17.86
N ALA A 161 6.30 4.23 -17.05
CA ALA A 161 5.93 3.87 -15.68
C ALA A 161 7.11 3.95 -14.70
N ASP A 162 6.85 4.35 -13.46
CA ASP A 162 7.81 4.14 -12.38
C ASP A 162 7.82 2.64 -12.02
N ALA A 163 8.98 2.00 -12.20
CA ALA A 163 9.10 0.56 -12.06
C ALA A 163 8.83 0.06 -10.63
N SER A 164 9.19 0.88 -9.63
CA SER A 164 8.99 0.55 -8.21
C SER A 164 7.51 0.64 -7.88
N GLU A 165 6.86 1.77 -8.18
CA GLU A 165 5.43 1.95 -7.96
C GLU A 165 4.60 0.90 -8.70
N THR A 166 4.94 0.59 -9.95
CA THR A 166 4.28 -0.45 -10.75
C THR A 166 4.33 -1.82 -10.06
N PHE A 167 5.51 -2.22 -9.57
CA PHE A 167 5.65 -3.46 -8.81
C PHE A 167 4.70 -3.46 -7.59
N PHE A 168 4.69 -2.38 -6.81
CA PHE A 168 3.86 -2.33 -5.62
C PHE A 168 2.37 -2.26 -5.94
N HIS A 169 1.95 -1.57 -6.99
CA HIS A 169 0.54 -1.58 -7.43
C HIS A 169 0.07 -3.00 -7.72
N LEU A 170 0.88 -3.78 -8.45
CA LEU A 170 0.61 -5.19 -8.73
C LEU A 170 0.60 -6.04 -7.45
N ALA A 171 1.58 -5.86 -6.57
CA ALA A 171 1.67 -6.62 -5.32
C ALA A 171 0.51 -6.30 -4.36
N ILE A 172 0.14 -5.03 -4.20
CA ILE A 172 -0.99 -4.62 -3.36
C ILE A 172 -2.29 -5.18 -3.93
N TYR A 173 -2.52 -5.03 -5.24
CA TYR A 173 -3.71 -5.59 -5.90
C TYR A 173 -3.77 -7.11 -5.72
N GLY A 174 -2.66 -7.79 -5.98
CA GLY A 174 -2.51 -9.23 -5.81
C GLY A 174 -2.85 -9.67 -4.40
N GLU A 175 -2.24 -9.07 -3.37
CA GLU A 175 -2.51 -9.44 -1.98
C GLU A 175 -3.94 -9.10 -1.54
N LEU A 176 -4.48 -7.96 -1.95
CA LEU A 176 -5.83 -7.51 -1.58
C LEU A 176 -6.93 -8.43 -2.15
N PHE A 177 -6.75 -8.89 -3.39
CA PHE A 177 -7.75 -9.64 -4.15
C PHE A 177 -7.44 -11.14 -4.33
N ALA A 178 -6.23 -11.62 -4.01
CA ALA A 178 -5.85 -13.03 -4.11
C ALA A 178 -6.83 -13.99 -3.44
N PRO A 179 -7.38 -13.72 -2.24
CA PRO A 179 -8.33 -14.63 -1.61
C PRO A 179 -9.58 -14.91 -2.46
N ASP A 180 -10.00 -13.97 -3.32
CA ASP A 180 -11.13 -14.20 -4.24
C ASP A 180 -10.76 -15.18 -5.36
N ILE A 181 -9.51 -15.10 -5.85
CA ILE A 181 -8.98 -15.98 -6.89
C ILE A 181 -8.76 -17.37 -6.30
N GLU A 182 -8.18 -17.46 -5.10
CA GLU A 182 -8.00 -18.71 -4.36
C GLU A 182 -9.35 -19.41 -4.11
N SER A 183 -10.37 -18.67 -3.65
CA SER A 183 -11.73 -19.19 -3.48
C SER A 183 -12.32 -19.71 -4.80
N PHE A 184 -12.10 -19.00 -5.91
CA PHE A 184 -12.54 -19.44 -7.24
C PHE A 184 -11.82 -20.72 -7.70
N LEU A 185 -10.49 -20.77 -7.59
CA LEU A 185 -9.68 -21.91 -8.00
C LEU A 185 -9.95 -23.16 -7.16
N ASN A 186 -10.26 -22.98 -5.87
CA ASN A 186 -10.57 -24.07 -4.95
C ASN A 186 -12.04 -24.53 -5.02
N GLY A 187 -12.89 -23.90 -5.85
CA GLY A 187 -14.31 -24.21 -5.94
C GLY A 187 -15.11 -23.85 -4.69
N ASP A 188 -14.62 -22.92 -3.87
CA ASP A 188 -15.34 -22.44 -2.68
C ASP A 188 -16.28 -21.29 -3.09
N GLU A 189 -17.55 -21.63 -3.28
CA GLU A 189 -18.62 -20.66 -3.59
C GLU A 189 -19.20 -19.99 -2.34
N ALA A 190 -18.95 -20.51 -1.14
CA ALA A 190 -19.50 -19.98 0.10
C ALA A 190 -18.70 -18.76 0.61
N SER A 191 -17.41 -18.69 0.28
CA SER A 191 -16.57 -17.56 0.64
C SER A 191 -17.01 -16.26 -0.05
N ARG A 192 -17.30 -15.23 0.77
CA ARG A 192 -17.66 -13.91 0.26
C ARG A 192 -16.46 -13.27 -0.43
N ARG A 193 -16.66 -12.86 -1.69
CA ARG A 193 -15.65 -12.18 -2.51
C ARG A 193 -15.85 -10.66 -2.50
N LEU A 194 -14.80 -9.91 -2.78
CA LEU A 194 -14.92 -8.48 -3.09
C LEU A 194 -15.51 -8.32 -4.51
N SER A 195 -16.32 -7.30 -4.70
CA SER A 195 -16.99 -7.02 -5.97
C SER A 195 -16.01 -6.55 -7.04
N VAL A 196 -16.41 -6.75 -8.30
CA VAL A 196 -15.68 -6.21 -9.45
C VAL A 196 -15.59 -4.68 -9.35
N ASP A 197 -16.64 -4.02 -8.88
CA ASP A 197 -16.65 -2.57 -8.69
C ASP A 197 -15.54 -2.12 -7.72
N THR A 198 -15.36 -2.81 -6.59
CA THR A 198 -14.26 -2.51 -5.66
C THR A 198 -12.87 -2.68 -6.29
N ARG A 199 -12.70 -3.64 -7.21
CA ARG A 199 -11.44 -3.79 -7.96
C ARG A 199 -11.23 -2.64 -8.94
N LEU A 200 -12.30 -2.17 -9.58
CA LEU A 200 -12.25 -1.01 -10.46
C LEU A 200 -11.92 0.27 -9.68
N GLU A 201 -12.47 0.43 -8.47
CA GLU A 201 -12.11 1.56 -7.59
C GLU A 201 -10.61 1.57 -7.24
N PHE A 202 -10.02 0.40 -7.02
CA PHE A 202 -8.57 0.29 -6.81
C PHE A 202 -7.81 0.80 -8.05
N VAL A 203 -8.16 0.31 -9.23
CA VAL A 203 -7.48 0.71 -10.48
C VAL A 203 -7.64 2.21 -10.71
N LYS A 204 -8.84 2.77 -10.50
CA LYS A 204 -9.10 4.20 -10.70
C LYS A 204 -8.27 5.08 -9.79
N TYR A 205 -8.21 4.80 -8.50
CA TYR A 205 -7.64 5.75 -7.54
C TYR A 205 -6.29 5.35 -6.94
N CYS A 206 -5.95 4.06 -6.93
CA CYS A 206 -4.67 3.60 -6.39
C CYS A 206 -3.60 3.44 -7.47
N ILE A 207 -3.98 3.47 -8.75
CA ILE A 207 -3.07 3.48 -9.90
C ILE A 207 -3.44 4.68 -10.78
N PRO A 208 -3.17 5.91 -10.33
CA PRO A 208 -3.61 7.09 -11.07
C PRO A 208 -2.87 7.20 -12.39
N ASP A 209 -3.64 7.28 -13.48
CA ASP A 209 -3.15 7.51 -14.83
C ASP A 209 -3.59 8.91 -15.30
N CYS A 210 -2.69 9.65 -15.95
CA CYS A 210 -2.99 10.98 -16.48
C CYS A 210 -4.08 10.91 -17.55
N ALA A 211 -4.18 9.80 -18.29
CA ALA A 211 -5.23 9.58 -19.26
C ALA A 211 -6.63 9.53 -18.63
N THR A 212 -6.72 9.15 -17.36
CA THR A 212 -7.98 9.16 -16.60
C THR A 212 -8.46 10.58 -16.29
N SER A 213 -7.56 11.57 -16.24
CA SER A 213 -7.90 12.99 -16.01
C SER A 213 -7.90 13.86 -17.27
N GLU A 214 -7.05 13.57 -18.25
CA GLU A 214 -6.80 14.43 -19.43
C GLU A 214 -7.66 14.03 -20.64
N PHE A 215 -8.05 12.76 -20.77
CA PHE A 215 -8.86 12.29 -21.91
C PHE A 215 -10.29 11.95 -21.49
N VAL A 216 -11.08 12.97 -21.15
CA VAL A 216 -12.55 12.86 -21.18
C VAL A 216 -13.05 13.05 -22.63
N GLY A 217 -12.53 12.22 -23.54
CA GLY A 217 -12.92 12.24 -24.96
C GLY A 217 -14.29 11.59 -25.22
N GLU A 218 -14.78 11.68 -26.46
CA GLU A 218 -16.08 11.14 -26.88
C GLU A 218 -16.26 9.64 -26.59
N GLY A 219 -15.16 8.86 -26.50
CA GLY A 219 -15.17 7.44 -26.12
C GLY A 219 -15.40 7.14 -24.63
N CYS A 220 -15.49 8.16 -23.78
CA CYS A 220 -15.82 8.01 -22.36
C CYS A 220 -17.32 8.01 -22.08
N ARG A 221 -18.14 8.30 -23.10
CA ARG A 221 -19.59 8.27 -23.02
C ARG A 221 -20.13 7.05 -23.74
N ARG A 222 -21.10 6.39 -23.12
CA ARG A 222 -21.91 5.34 -23.75
C ARG A 222 -22.77 5.97 -24.86
N PRO A 223 -23.35 5.15 -25.76
CA PRO A 223 -24.27 5.65 -26.79
C PRO A 223 -25.47 6.46 -26.25
N ASP A 224 -25.82 6.27 -24.97
CA ASP A 224 -26.87 7.01 -24.26
C ASP A 224 -26.39 8.36 -23.67
N GLY A 225 -25.12 8.74 -23.89
CA GLY A 225 -24.52 9.97 -23.39
C GLY A 225 -24.04 9.91 -21.93
N THR A 226 -24.28 8.81 -21.21
CA THR A 226 -23.78 8.64 -19.83
C THR A 226 -22.29 8.31 -19.82
N VAL A 227 -21.56 8.76 -18.79
CA VAL A 227 -20.14 8.42 -18.63
C VAL A 227 -20.02 6.94 -18.30
N ASP A 228 -19.09 6.23 -18.95
CA ASP A 228 -18.76 4.85 -18.58
C ASP A 228 -18.37 4.80 -17.09
N PRO A 229 -19.08 4.06 -16.23
CA PRO A 229 -18.79 4.00 -14.80
C PRO A 229 -17.36 3.50 -14.49
N ARG A 230 -16.73 2.78 -15.41
CA ARG A 230 -15.30 2.39 -15.31
C ARG A 230 -14.35 3.59 -15.41
N ARG A 231 -14.81 4.70 -15.98
CA ARG A 231 -14.09 5.97 -16.17
C ARG A 231 -14.66 7.10 -15.33
N ALA A 232 -15.73 6.85 -14.57
CA ALA A 232 -16.30 7.81 -13.64
C ALA A 232 -15.37 7.96 -12.43
N VAL A 233 -14.64 9.06 -12.40
CA VAL A 233 -13.70 9.45 -11.35
C VAL A 233 -14.29 10.60 -10.54
N GLU A 234 -14.34 10.43 -9.24
CA GLU A 234 -14.69 11.48 -8.28
C GLU A 234 -13.43 12.22 -7.86
N LYS A 235 -13.47 13.56 -7.94
CA LYS A 235 -12.39 14.41 -7.45
C LYS A 235 -12.60 14.69 -5.97
N LYS A 236 -11.67 14.21 -5.13
CA LYS A 236 -11.71 14.38 -3.68
C LYS A 236 -10.45 15.12 -3.22
N ALA A 237 -10.61 16.04 -2.27
CA ALA A 237 -9.49 16.73 -1.66
C ALA A 237 -8.55 15.72 -0.97
N GLY A 238 -7.25 15.83 -1.23
CA GLY A 238 -6.23 14.87 -0.78
C GLY A 238 -6.24 13.52 -1.51
N GLY A 239 -7.02 13.38 -2.58
CA GLY A 239 -6.99 12.23 -3.48
C GLY A 239 -6.06 12.44 -4.69
N PRO A 240 -5.83 11.40 -5.50
CA PRO A 240 -4.93 11.44 -6.65
C PRO A 240 -5.35 12.43 -7.76
N TYR A 241 -6.63 12.81 -7.78
CA TYR A 241 -7.21 13.71 -8.78
C TYR A 241 -7.66 15.05 -8.18
N ASP A 242 -7.06 15.46 -7.06
CA ASP A 242 -7.39 16.72 -6.38
C ASP A 242 -7.11 17.93 -7.30
N PRO A 243 -8.14 18.76 -7.60
CA PRO A 243 -7.99 19.91 -8.49
C PRO A 243 -7.12 21.05 -7.93
N VAL A 244 -6.84 21.09 -6.62
CA VAL A 244 -6.06 22.17 -5.97
C VAL A 244 -4.61 21.75 -5.66
N GLY A 245 -4.34 20.44 -5.65
CA GLY A 245 -3.03 19.87 -5.31
C GLY A 245 -2.15 19.50 -6.50
N GLY A 246 -2.46 19.99 -7.71
CA GLY A 246 -1.83 19.63 -8.98
C GLY A 246 -0.38 20.13 -9.17
N ASP A 247 0.49 19.80 -8.23
CA ASP A 247 1.93 19.70 -8.47
C ASP A 247 2.32 18.26 -8.14
N ARG A 248 2.88 17.54 -9.12
CA ARG A 248 3.33 16.12 -9.12
C ARG A 248 2.40 15.12 -9.83
N ILE A 249 2.12 15.37 -11.09
CA ILE A 249 2.28 14.28 -12.07
C ILE A 249 3.58 14.62 -12.78
N GLY A 250 4.68 14.06 -12.27
CA GLY A 250 6.01 14.26 -12.85
C GLY A 250 6.03 13.67 -14.26
N ARG A 251 6.38 14.52 -15.23
CA ARG A 251 6.89 14.08 -16.52
C ARG A 251 8.25 13.40 -16.34
#